data_AF-A0A812TMR6-F1
#
_entry.id   AF-A0A812TMR6-F1
#
_cell.length_a   1.000
_cell.length_b   1.000
_cell.length_c   1.000
_cell.angle_alpha   90.00
_cell.angle_beta   90.00
_cell.angle_gamma   90.00
#
_symmetry.space_group_name_H-M   'P 1'
#
loop_
_entity.id
_entity.type
_entity.pdbx_description
1 polymer ?
#
loop_
_entity_poly.entity_id
_entity_poly.type
_entity_poly.pdbx_seq_one_letter_code
_entity_poly.pdbx_strand_id
1 'polypeptide(L)'
;MGEIPTEGLFLKVFIAWIILAVIFYIWSYLRDGKFIGEEDDKEEEEEDVTAHDVDKVIDQILKELPWDLRTTDAPQRQIEYTFHYGHSGSMNVHQAVPPPAPGGAVSSTAPAPAPAPAPAKAPKVTTKRGLKLNEAGKAKVRHAVKKATTLEDLGEIDKALDSGRISDELATRLELISSDFEAARTPAALPLGAQVLTPGGLMKVRSFIEQATDLDRLAEVDKALNAGDVFRLRVMLNLQPQDIREPGEEPEEVEETEDGTLVFESVPSMERFAMDSPAAFANFLESPGWRELQTRTARRLCDGSYTFDGDCNKPPPPHLKFAAGLIQKLLGRLQSDHPDTAIVPMQAFLCLYEDGQDACPNHVHDCRQLTLSLGAERFVAVEGEKMLMRHGDVMILDGERHGVPADQGRPTQARVSVNIFFTTGADETARPVSVNHRAGSGYQTSGKGRGGKGHSKNRQEGWRQPSAPSAGERRNRWNRPRHG
;
A
#
# COMPACT_ATOMS: atom_id res chain seq x y z
N MET A 1 37.05 11.15 -31.97
CA MET A 1 36.37 11.83 -30.86
C MET A 1 35.16 12.50 -31.46
N GLY A 2 33.95 12.05 -31.13
CA GLY A 2 32.72 12.61 -31.68
C GLY A 2 32.29 13.85 -30.88
N GLU A 3 32.02 14.95 -31.58
CA GLU A 3 31.50 16.18 -30.99
C GLU A 3 30.06 15.98 -30.50
N ILE A 4 29.81 16.32 -29.24
CA ILE A 4 28.48 16.28 -28.63
C ILE A 4 27.78 17.60 -28.98
N PRO A 5 26.55 17.59 -29.51
CA PRO A 5 25.84 18.81 -29.88
C PRO A 5 25.49 19.63 -28.63
N THR A 6 26.12 20.80 -28.50
CA THR A 6 26.02 21.71 -27.35
C THR A 6 24.73 22.53 -27.32
N GLU A 7 23.92 22.50 -28.38
CA GLU A 7 22.78 23.40 -28.56
C GLU A 7 21.62 23.13 -27.57
N GLY A 8 21.48 21.89 -27.08
CA GLY A 8 20.47 21.55 -26.07
C GLY A 8 20.86 21.88 -24.63
N LEU A 9 22.17 22.04 -24.35
CA LEU A 9 22.66 22.28 -22.99
C LEU A 9 22.47 23.75 -22.61
N PHE A 10 22.71 24.67 -23.55
CA PHE A 10 22.58 26.10 -23.31
C PHE A 10 21.14 26.49 -22.93
N LEU A 11 20.13 25.98 -23.65
CA LEU A 11 18.74 26.28 -23.37
C LEU A 11 18.28 25.74 -22.00
N LYS A 12 18.74 24.53 -21.62
CA LYS A 12 18.43 23.95 -20.31
C LYS A 12 19.08 24.74 -19.16
N VAL A 13 20.32 25.18 -19.34
CA VAL A 13 21.02 26.03 -18.36
C VAL A 13 20.35 27.40 -18.25
N PHE A 14 19.90 27.97 -19.37
CA PHE A 14 19.20 29.26 -19.40
C PHE A 14 17.83 29.19 -18.69
N ILE A 15 17.03 28.15 -18.94
CA ILE A 15 15.75 27.94 -18.25
C ILE A 15 15.96 27.72 -16.75
N ALA A 16 16.96 26.91 -16.36
CA ALA A 16 17.29 26.69 -14.95
C ALA A 16 17.72 28.00 -14.26
N TRP A 17 18.45 28.87 -14.95
CA TRP A 17 18.85 30.17 -14.43
C TRP A 17 17.66 31.12 -14.23
N ILE A 18 16.71 31.17 -15.17
CA ILE A 18 15.47 31.95 -15.02
C ILE A 18 14.64 31.47 -13.83
N ILE A 19 14.47 30.15 -13.69
CA ILE A 19 13.72 29.57 -12.56
C ILE A 19 14.37 29.96 -11.23
N LEU A 20 15.71 29.88 -11.13
CA LEU A 20 16.44 30.27 -9.93
C LEU A 20 16.34 31.77 -9.64
N ALA A 21 16.35 32.63 -10.66
CA ALA A 21 16.17 34.07 -10.50
C ALA A 21 14.76 34.41 -9.96
N VAL A 22 13.72 33.74 -10.46
CA VAL A 22 12.34 33.92 -9.99
C VAL A 22 12.17 33.43 -8.55
N ILE A 23 12.74 32.28 -8.21
CA ILE A 23 12.72 31.76 -6.83
C ILE A 23 13.46 32.72 -5.90
N PHE A 24 14.62 33.25 -6.31
CA PHE A 24 15.37 34.21 -5.51
C PHE A 24 14.62 35.53 -5.33
N TYR A 25 13.93 36.02 -6.36
CA TYR A 25 13.09 37.21 -6.28
C TYR A 25 11.93 37.03 -5.30
N ILE A 26 11.19 35.92 -5.42
CA ILE A 26 10.08 35.59 -4.51
C ILE A 26 10.59 35.42 -3.07
N TRP A 27 11.72 34.75 -2.89
CA TRP A 27 12.32 34.56 -1.56
C TRP A 27 12.80 35.88 -0.95
N SER A 28 13.44 36.74 -1.74
CA SER A 28 13.86 38.09 -1.30
C SER A 28 12.65 38.93 -0.91
N TYR A 29 11.57 38.86 -1.69
CA TYR A 29 10.33 39.58 -1.44
C TYR A 29 9.62 39.09 -0.16
N LEU A 30 9.62 37.78 0.08
CA LEU A 30 9.02 37.19 1.27
C LEU A 30 9.88 37.36 2.54
N ARG A 31 11.20 37.41 2.40
CA ARG A 31 12.13 37.49 3.54
C ARG A 31 12.25 38.90 4.08
N ASP A 32 12.38 39.88 3.20
CA ASP A 32 12.77 41.25 3.57
C ASP A 32 11.57 42.19 3.44
N GLY A 33 10.41 41.85 4.03
CA GLY A 33 9.18 42.67 4.07
C GLY A 33 9.33 44.03 4.77
N LYS A 34 10.39 44.77 4.47
CA LYS A 34 10.74 46.11 4.92
C LYS A 34 11.46 46.82 3.78
N PHE A 35 10.75 47.76 3.19
CA PHE A 35 11.31 48.82 2.37
C PHE A 35 12.31 49.64 3.23
N ILE A 36 13.52 49.86 2.73
CA ILE A 36 14.39 50.95 3.18
C ILE A 36 14.12 52.10 2.21
N GLY A 37 13.47 53.15 2.72
CA GLY A 37 13.25 54.41 2.02
C GLY A 37 12.92 55.49 3.05
N GLU A 38 13.86 56.41 3.21
CA GLU A 38 13.81 57.61 4.04
C GLU A 38 12.65 58.55 3.65
N GLU A 39 12.25 59.32 4.66
CA GLU A 39 11.37 60.50 4.68
C GLU A 39 11.10 61.18 3.33
N ASP A 40 9.83 61.18 2.91
CA ASP A 40 9.17 62.38 2.39
C ASP A 40 7.65 62.20 2.46
N ASP A 41 6.98 63.18 3.09
CA ASP A 41 5.52 63.25 3.27
C ASP A 41 4.79 63.30 1.93
N LYS A 42 4.35 62.15 1.41
CA LYS A 42 3.25 62.05 0.45
C LYS A 42 2.38 60.85 0.79
N GLU A 43 1.10 61.12 1.03
CA GLU A 43 0.04 60.11 1.04
C GLU A 43 -0.02 59.48 -0.36
N GLU A 44 0.60 58.31 -0.53
CA GLU A 44 0.32 57.43 -1.66
C GLU A 44 -0.41 56.19 -1.12
N GLU A 45 -1.56 55.88 -1.74
CA GLU A 45 -2.37 54.70 -1.46
C GLU A 45 -1.53 53.43 -1.71
N GLU A 46 -1.21 52.69 -0.65
CA GLU A 46 -0.68 51.33 -0.76
C GLU A 46 -1.77 50.42 -1.37
N GLU A 47 -1.65 50.10 -2.66
CA GLU A 47 -2.40 49.01 -3.28
C GLU A 47 -1.77 47.66 -2.87
N ASP A 48 -2.47 46.94 -2.01
CA ASP A 48 -2.15 45.55 -1.63
C ASP A 48 -2.16 44.66 -2.88
N VAL A 49 -1.00 44.12 -3.24
CA VAL A 49 -0.87 43.09 -4.28
C VAL A 49 -1.58 41.83 -3.81
N THR A 50 -2.69 41.48 -4.47
CA THR A 50 -3.52 40.35 -4.07
C THR A 50 -3.02 39.06 -4.72
N ALA A 51 -3.42 37.89 -4.18
CA ALA A 51 -3.16 36.59 -4.82
C ALA A 51 -3.66 36.53 -6.28
N HIS A 52 -4.66 37.35 -6.63
CA HIS A 52 -5.18 37.49 -7.98
C HIS A 52 -4.18 38.14 -8.96
N ASP A 53 -3.27 38.98 -8.46
CA ASP A 53 -2.26 39.66 -9.29
C ASP A 53 -1.06 38.72 -9.57
N VAL A 54 -0.77 37.80 -8.65
CA VAL A 54 0.20 36.72 -8.87
C VAL A 54 -0.30 35.75 -9.94
N ASP A 55 -1.60 35.39 -9.93
CA ASP A 55 -2.20 34.53 -10.95
C ASP A 55 -2.16 35.18 -12.34
N LYS A 56 -2.35 36.50 -12.45
CA LYS A 56 -2.21 37.24 -13.73
C LYS A 56 -0.78 37.20 -14.26
N VAL A 57 0.23 37.30 -13.39
CA VAL A 57 1.64 37.21 -13.79
C VAL A 57 1.99 35.81 -14.28
N ILE A 58 1.46 34.76 -13.62
CA ILE A 58 1.64 33.37 -14.05
C ILE A 58 0.97 33.14 -15.42
N ASP A 59 -0.25 33.63 -15.61
CA ASP A 59 -0.95 33.53 -16.89
C ASP A 59 -0.25 34.30 -18.02
N GLN A 60 0.37 35.44 -17.72
CA GLN A 60 1.16 36.21 -18.68
C GLN A 60 2.41 35.42 -19.11
N ILE A 61 3.11 34.80 -18.15
CA ILE A 61 4.29 33.96 -18.41
C ILE A 61 3.92 32.72 -19.24
N LEU A 62 2.78 32.08 -18.94
CA LEU A 62 2.30 30.90 -19.67
C LEU A 62 1.86 31.23 -21.10
N LYS A 63 1.40 32.47 -21.36
CA LYS A 63 1.06 32.95 -22.71
C LYS A 63 2.27 33.22 -23.59
N GLU A 64 3.43 33.53 -23.01
CA GLU A 64 4.64 33.88 -23.74
C GLU A 64 5.54 32.66 -24.07
N LEU A 65 5.15 31.46 -23.62
CA LEU A 65 5.88 30.23 -23.94
C LEU A 65 5.57 29.73 -25.38
N PRO A 66 6.58 29.32 -26.17
CA PRO A 66 6.39 28.88 -27.55
C PRO A 66 5.53 27.61 -27.67
N TRP A 67 4.62 27.64 -28.64
CA TRP A 67 3.44 26.77 -28.79
C TRP A 67 3.66 25.38 -29.44
N ASP A 68 4.82 24.74 -29.32
CA ASP A 68 5.13 23.55 -30.17
C ASP A 68 5.60 22.29 -29.44
N LEU A 69 4.85 21.83 -28.43
CA LEU A 69 5.04 20.52 -27.80
C LEU A 69 3.73 19.75 -27.53
N ARG A 70 2.75 19.85 -28.44
CA ARG A 70 1.58 18.94 -28.44
C ARG A 70 1.47 18.19 -29.76
N THR A 71 2.02 16.98 -29.80
CA THR A 71 1.56 15.92 -30.69
C THR A 71 1.35 14.66 -29.86
N THR A 72 0.09 14.25 -29.72
CA THR A 72 -0.45 13.07 -30.40
C THR A 72 -1.96 13.04 -30.19
N ASP A 73 -2.67 13.10 -31.31
CA ASP A 73 -4.10 12.90 -31.46
C ASP A 73 -4.54 11.49 -31.04
N ALA A 74 -5.66 11.41 -30.34
CA ALA A 74 -6.57 10.27 -30.38
C ALA A 74 -8.03 10.78 -30.25
N PRO A 75 -8.98 10.25 -31.05
CA PRO A 75 -10.26 10.91 -31.27
C PRO A 75 -11.24 10.72 -30.11
N GLN A 76 -11.77 11.83 -29.59
CA GLN A 76 -12.93 11.84 -28.69
C GLN A 76 -14.16 11.29 -29.44
N ARG A 77 -14.59 10.08 -29.08
CA ARG A 77 -15.97 9.64 -29.31
C ARG A 77 -16.84 10.21 -28.20
N GLN A 78 -17.74 11.11 -28.55
CA GLN A 78 -18.90 11.46 -27.73
C GLN A 78 -19.74 10.19 -27.52
N ILE A 79 -19.89 9.75 -26.27
CA ILE A 79 -20.95 8.84 -25.86
C ILE A 79 -21.94 9.70 -25.07
N GLU A 80 -23.09 9.99 -25.68
CA GLU A 80 -24.25 10.52 -24.97
C GLU A 80 -24.75 9.45 -24.00
N TYR A 81 -24.69 9.73 -22.70
CA TYR A 81 -25.39 8.95 -21.68
C TYR A 81 -26.79 9.53 -21.47
N THR A 82 -27.79 8.89 -22.07
CA THR A 82 -29.19 9.10 -21.71
C THR A 82 -29.50 8.35 -20.42
N PHE A 83 -29.66 9.05 -19.30
CA PHE A 83 -30.15 8.47 -18.05
C PHE A 83 -31.68 8.31 -18.12
N HIS A 84 -32.16 7.07 -18.16
CA HIS A 84 -33.56 6.77 -17.87
C HIS A 84 -33.74 6.50 -16.37
N TYR A 85 -34.46 7.42 -15.70
CA TYR A 85 -35.00 7.20 -14.36
C TYR A 85 -36.11 6.15 -14.42
N GLY A 86 -35.86 4.96 -13.88
CA GLY A 86 -36.86 3.92 -13.67
C GLY A 86 -37.41 3.95 -12.25
N HIS A 87 -38.66 4.40 -12.12
CA HIS A 87 -39.47 4.32 -10.90
C HIS A 87 -39.60 2.89 -10.36
N SER A 88 -39.58 2.77 -9.03
CA SER A 88 -39.90 1.57 -8.28
C SER A 88 -41.39 1.21 -8.40
N GLY A 89 -41.70 0.19 -9.20
CA GLY A 89 -43.00 -0.45 -9.26
C GLY A 89 -42.93 -1.89 -8.73
N SER A 90 -43.52 -2.11 -7.55
CA SER A 90 -43.78 -3.43 -6.98
C SER A 90 -44.72 -4.23 -7.90
N MET A 91 -44.30 -5.40 -8.39
CA MET A 91 -45.22 -6.43 -8.88
C MET A 91 -44.79 -7.82 -8.43
N ASN A 92 -45.67 -8.43 -7.62
CA ASN A 92 -45.73 -9.87 -7.38
C ASN A 92 -46.04 -10.60 -8.68
N VAL A 93 -45.21 -11.59 -9.05
CA VAL A 93 -45.57 -12.60 -10.05
C VAL A 93 -45.24 -13.97 -9.49
N HIS A 94 -46.29 -14.76 -9.27
CA HIS A 94 -46.23 -16.20 -9.03
C HIS A 94 -45.56 -16.90 -10.22
N GLN A 95 -44.41 -17.55 -10.00
CA GLN A 95 -43.85 -18.51 -10.95
C GLN A 95 -44.41 -19.90 -10.68
N ALA A 96 -45.10 -20.44 -11.68
CA ALA A 96 -45.53 -21.83 -11.75
C ALA A 96 -44.35 -22.72 -12.17
N VAL A 97 -44.17 -23.82 -11.43
CA VAL A 97 -43.20 -24.89 -11.70
C VAL A 97 -43.79 -25.85 -12.74
N PRO A 98 -43.10 -26.15 -13.85
CA PRO A 98 -43.44 -27.29 -14.70
C PRO A 98 -42.71 -28.59 -14.26
N PRO A 99 -43.34 -29.76 -14.46
CA PRO A 99 -42.90 -31.06 -13.93
C PRO A 99 -41.76 -31.71 -14.75
N PRO A 100 -41.06 -32.72 -14.20
CA PRO A 100 -39.94 -33.38 -14.88
C PRO A 100 -40.32 -34.66 -15.66
N ALA A 101 -39.50 -34.91 -16.70
CA ALA A 101 -39.14 -36.19 -17.34
C ALA A 101 -40.12 -36.78 -18.40
N PRO A 102 -39.62 -37.59 -19.38
CA PRO A 102 -38.93 -38.86 -19.13
C PRO A 102 -37.66 -39.10 -19.97
N GLY A 103 -36.89 -40.12 -19.56
CA GLY A 103 -35.57 -40.45 -20.08
C GLY A 103 -35.54 -41.25 -21.38
N GLY A 104 -34.37 -41.19 -22.03
CA GLY A 104 -34.01 -42.01 -23.19
C GLY A 104 -32.66 -42.65 -22.94
N ALA A 105 -32.66 -43.96 -22.73
CA ALA A 105 -31.47 -44.80 -22.71
C ALA A 105 -31.07 -45.12 -24.15
N VAL A 106 -29.82 -44.83 -24.53
CA VAL A 106 -29.24 -45.33 -25.78
C VAL A 106 -27.93 -46.04 -25.45
N SER A 107 -27.96 -47.36 -25.63
CA SER A 107 -26.83 -48.27 -25.53
C SER A 107 -26.01 -48.20 -26.82
N SER A 108 -24.70 -47.99 -26.69
CA SER A 108 -23.74 -48.07 -27.79
C SER A 108 -22.41 -48.60 -27.24
N THR A 109 -22.19 -49.90 -27.42
CA THR A 109 -20.93 -50.59 -27.14
C THR A 109 -20.02 -50.51 -28.36
N ALA A 110 -18.91 -49.78 -28.26
CA ALA A 110 -17.79 -49.84 -29.20
C ALA A 110 -16.62 -50.64 -28.57
N PRO A 111 -15.91 -51.48 -29.34
CA PRO A 111 -14.83 -52.32 -28.83
C PRO A 111 -13.53 -51.52 -28.61
N ALA A 112 -12.83 -51.84 -27.53
CA ALA A 112 -11.58 -51.22 -27.12
C ALA A 112 -10.40 -51.62 -28.03
N PRO A 113 -9.50 -50.67 -28.40
CA PRO A 113 -8.27 -50.99 -29.12
C PRO A 113 -7.20 -51.58 -28.18
N ALA A 114 -6.36 -52.45 -28.75
CA ALA A 114 -5.29 -53.18 -28.05
C ALA A 114 -4.19 -52.26 -27.49
N PRO A 115 -3.53 -52.66 -26.38
CA PRO A 115 -2.52 -51.83 -25.71
C PRO A 115 -1.19 -51.80 -26.48
N ALA A 116 -0.63 -50.60 -26.62
CA ALA A 116 0.70 -50.37 -27.17
C ALA A 116 1.81 -50.77 -26.16
N PRO A 117 2.99 -51.18 -26.64
CA PRO A 117 4.10 -51.62 -25.78
C PRO A 117 4.69 -50.47 -24.95
N ALA A 118 5.06 -50.78 -23.70
CA ALA A 118 5.56 -49.81 -22.73
C ALA A 118 6.92 -49.22 -23.13
N PRO A 119 7.10 -47.88 -23.07
CA PRO A 119 8.39 -47.24 -23.33
C PRO A 119 9.38 -47.48 -22.19
N ALA A 120 10.67 -47.59 -22.55
CA ALA A 120 11.77 -47.73 -21.61
C ALA A 120 11.85 -46.54 -20.64
N LYS A 121 12.09 -46.82 -19.35
CA LYS A 121 12.17 -45.81 -18.29
C LYS A 121 13.36 -44.88 -18.52
N ALA A 122 13.07 -43.63 -18.91
CA ALA A 122 14.05 -42.54 -18.90
C ALA A 122 14.56 -42.29 -17.47
N PRO A 123 15.82 -41.83 -17.30
CA PRO A 123 16.35 -41.44 -16.00
C PRO A 123 15.47 -40.32 -15.40
N LYS A 124 15.00 -40.53 -14.16
CA LYS A 124 14.24 -39.51 -13.43
C LYS A 124 15.14 -38.32 -13.15
N VAL A 125 14.95 -37.25 -13.90
CA VAL A 125 15.39 -35.92 -13.49
C VAL A 125 14.47 -35.52 -12.35
N THR A 126 15.03 -35.32 -11.16
CA THR A 126 14.30 -34.75 -10.03
C THR A 126 14.33 -33.24 -10.19
N THR A 127 13.16 -32.60 -10.28
CA THR A 127 13.01 -31.14 -10.33
C THR A 127 13.66 -30.53 -9.11
N LYS A 128 14.86 -29.95 -9.28
CA LYS A 128 15.56 -29.22 -8.22
C LYS A 128 15.10 -27.77 -8.24
N ARG A 129 14.19 -27.42 -7.33
CA ARG A 129 13.66 -26.05 -7.15
C ARG A 129 14.79 -25.10 -6.73
N GLY A 130 14.77 -23.87 -7.26
CA GLY A 130 15.64 -22.77 -6.82
C GLY A 130 17.09 -22.79 -7.33
N LEU A 131 17.46 -23.72 -8.20
CA LEU A 131 18.83 -23.76 -8.75
C LEU A 131 18.97 -22.84 -9.96
N LYS A 132 19.95 -21.93 -9.88
CA LYS A 132 20.32 -21.04 -10.98
C LYS A 132 21.05 -21.82 -12.07
N LEU A 133 20.73 -21.58 -13.35
CA LEU A 133 21.47 -22.18 -14.47
C LEU A 133 22.88 -21.61 -14.54
N ASN A 134 23.88 -22.47 -14.72
CA ASN A 134 25.23 -22.04 -15.05
C ASN A 134 25.35 -21.73 -16.56
N GLU A 135 26.54 -21.37 -17.03
CA GLU A 135 26.72 -21.01 -18.45
C GLU A 135 26.42 -22.16 -19.43
N ALA A 136 26.65 -23.41 -19.04
CA ALA A 136 26.30 -24.57 -19.87
C ALA A 136 24.77 -24.73 -19.98
N GLY A 137 24.06 -24.64 -18.86
CA GLY A 137 22.59 -24.65 -18.83
C GLY A 137 21.97 -23.50 -19.63
N LYS A 138 22.48 -22.28 -19.45
CA LYS A 138 22.04 -21.12 -20.25
C LYS A 138 22.30 -21.31 -21.74
N ALA A 139 23.42 -21.94 -22.12
CA ALA A 139 23.70 -22.23 -23.52
C ALA A 139 22.69 -23.22 -24.13
N LYS A 140 22.27 -24.24 -23.37
CA LYS A 140 21.20 -25.16 -23.78
C LYS A 140 19.86 -24.47 -23.96
N VAL A 141 19.47 -23.60 -23.02
CA VAL A 141 18.25 -22.79 -23.14
C VAL A 141 18.30 -21.89 -24.38
N ARG A 142 19.41 -21.16 -24.60
CA ARG A 142 19.59 -20.31 -25.80
C ARG A 142 19.49 -21.12 -27.09
N HIS A 143 20.04 -22.33 -27.12
CA HIS A 143 19.95 -23.21 -28.28
C HIS A 143 18.52 -23.72 -28.51
N ALA A 144 17.78 -24.05 -27.45
CA ALA A 144 16.38 -24.44 -27.54
C ALA A 144 15.49 -23.30 -28.05
N VAL A 145 15.69 -22.07 -27.56
CA VAL A 145 15.01 -20.86 -28.05
C VAL A 145 15.23 -20.67 -29.55
N LYS A 146 16.46 -20.88 -30.05
CA LYS A 146 16.76 -20.80 -31.49
C LYS A 146 16.09 -21.90 -32.32
N LYS A 147 15.79 -23.04 -31.72
CA LYS A 147 15.15 -24.19 -32.38
C LYS A 147 13.62 -24.21 -32.23
N ALA A 148 13.07 -23.40 -31.33
CA ALA A 148 11.63 -23.31 -31.13
C ALA A 148 10.97 -22.80 -32.42
N THR A 149 10.11 -23.63 -33.00
CA THR A 149 9.37 -23.30 -34.22
C THR A 149 7.94 -22.84 -33.91
N THR A 150 7.53 -22.88 -32.64
CA THR A 150 6.19 -22.49 -32.19
C THR A 150 6.28 -21.40 -31.12
N LEU A 151 5.25 -20.54 -31.07
CA LEU A 151 5.13 -19.52 -30.03
C LEU A 151 4.86 -20.13 -28.64
N GLU A 152 4.25 -21.31 -28.59
CA GLU A 152 3.99 -22.04 -27.35
C GLU A 152 5.29 -22.51 -26.69
N ASP A 153 6.22 -23.08 -27.46
CA ASP A 153 7.53 -23.49 -26.96
C ASP A 153 8.32 -22.30 -26.39
N LEU A 154 8.25 -21.14 -27.05
CA LEU A 154 8.88 -19.91 -26.56
C LEU A 154 8.22 -19.40 -25.28
N GLY A 155 6.88 -19.40 -25.21
CA GLY A 155 6.15 -18.97 -24.03
C GLY A 155 6.40 -19.84 -22.80
N GLU A 156 6.59 -21.15 -22.98
CA GLU A 156 6.96 -22.05 -21.87
C GLU A 156 8.38 -21.80 -21.36
N ILE A 157 9.34 -21.53 -22.25
CA ILE A 157 10.71 -21.18 -21.86
C ILE A 157 10.73 -19.82 -21.15
N ASP A 158 10.02 -18.83 -21.67
CA ASP A 158 9.94 -17.47 -21.11
C ASP A 158 9.32 -17.48 -19.71
N LYS A 159 8.17 -18.16 -19.56
CA LYS A 159 7.52 -18.36 -18.25
C LYS A 159 8.43 -19.06 -17.24
N ALA A 160 9.26 -20.00 -17.68
CA ALA A 160 10.21 -20.68 -16.80
C ALA A 160 11.38 -19.78 -16.37
N LEU A 161 11.83 -18.89 -17.25
CA LEU A 161 12.84 -17.88 -16.94
C LEU A 161 12.30 -16.82 -15.98
N ASP A 162 11.11 -16.28 -16.24
CA ASP A 162 10.47 -15.27 -15.40
C ASP A 162 10.16 -15.78 -13.99
N SER A 163 9.67 -17.01 -13.90
CA SER A 163 9.37 -17.63 -12.59
C SER A 163 10.61 -18.16 -11.87
N GLY A 164 11.77 -18.22 -12.53
CA GLY A 164 12.95 -18.92 -12.03
C GLY A 164 12.73 -20.42 -11.80
N ARG A 165 11.69 -21.02 -12.40
CA ARG A 165 11.27 -22.40 -12.19
C ARG A 165 11.17 -23.13 -13.53
N ILE A 166 11.98 -24.18 -13.68
CA ILE A 166 11.96 -25.07 -14.84
C ILE A 166 11.26 -26.38 -14.41
N SER A 167 10.17 -26.75 -15.09
CA SER A 167 9.49 -28.03 -14.82
C SER A 167 10.34 -29.23 -15.25
N ASP A 168 10.05 -30.44 -14.76
CA ASP A 168 10.79 -31.65 -15.15
C ASP A 168 10.60 -31.97 -16.63
N GLU A 169 9.41 -31.71 -17.16
CA GLU A 169 9.09 -31.87 -18.57
C GLU A 169 9.93 -30.91 -19.41
N LEU A 170 10.01 -29.63 -19.01
CA LEU A 170 10.81 -28.64 -19.70
C LEU A 170 12.31 -28.94 -19.57
N ALA A 171 12.79 -29.31 -18.39
CA ALA A 171 14.19 -29.69 -18.17
C ALA A 171 14.60 -30.89 -19.03
N THR A 172 13.74 -31.90 -19.12
CA THR A 172 13.94 -33.07 -19.98
C THR A 172 13.98 -32.66 -21.46
N ARG A 173 13.05 -31.81 -21.90
CA ARG A 173 12.99 -31.31 -23.29
C ARG A 173 14.19 -30.44 -23.66
N LEU A 174 14.73 -29.69 -22.69
CA LEU A 174 15.93 -28.87 -22.82
C LEU A 174 17.24 -29.65 -22.61
N GLU A 175 17.15 -30.95 -22.33
CA GLU A 175 18.29 -31.81 -21.99
C GLU A 175 19.15 -31.25 -20.84
N LEU A 176 18.51 -30.58 -19.88
CA LEU A 176 19.16 -30.04 -18.69
C LEU A 176 19.44 -31.17 -17.70
N ILE A 177 20.70 -31.29 -17.31
CA ILE A 177 21.19 -32.25 -16.32
C ILE A 177 21.67 -31.52 -15.06
N SER A 178 21.91 -32.25 -13.98
CA SER A 178 22.25 -31.64 -12.68
C SER A 178 23.49 -30.75 -12.70
N SER A 179 24.44 -30.99 -13.63
CA SER A 179 25.64 -30.18 -13.80
C SER A 179 25.42 -28.90 -14.62
N ASP A 180 24.24 -28.68 -15.18
CA ASP A 180 23.87 -27.42 -15.87
C ASP A 180 23.39 -26.33 -14.92
N PHE A 181 23.31 -26.67 -13.63
CA PHE A 181 22.92 -25.78 -12.57
C PHE A 181 24.16 -25.37 -11.77
N GLU A 182 24.18 -24.14 -11.28
CA GLU A 182 25.13 -23.71 -10.26
C GLU A 182 24.88 -24.55 -9.01
N ALA A 183 25.93 -25.14 -8.44
CA ALA A 183 25.82 -25.74 -7.13
C ALA A 183 25.29 -24.66 -6.18
N ALA A 184 24.24 -24.97 -5.41
CA ALA A 184 23.73 -24.07 -4.39
C ALA A 184 24.93 -23.58 -3.58
N ARG A 185 25.26 -22.28 -3.71
CA ARG A 185 26.33 -21.70 -2.91
C ARG A 185 25.94 -22.00 -1.48
N THR A 186 26.82 -22.66 -0.73
CA THR A 186 26.67 -22.75 0.72
C THR A 186 26.37 -21.32 1.19
N PRO A 187 25.24 -21.07 1.86
CA PRO A 187 24.88 -19.72 2.26
C PRO A 187 26.08 -19.13 2.97
N ALA A 188 26.60 -18.03 2.42
CA ALA A 188 27.74 -17.37 3.02
C ALA A 188 27.34 -17.06 4.47
N ALA A 189 28.19 -17.43 5.42
CA ALA A 189 27.91 -17.18 6.83
C ALA A 189 27.52 -15.71 6.99
N LEU A 190 26.41 -15.46 7.69
CA LEU A 190 25.94 -14.09 7.92
C LEU A 190 27.08 -13.27 8.55
N PRO A 191 27.29 -12.01 8.12
CA PRO A 191 28.25 -11.11 8.75
C PRO A 191 28.03 -11.06 10.26
N LEU A 192 29.10 -10.95 11.06
CA LEU A 192 29.02 -11.01 12.53
C LEU A 192 27.99 -10.03 13.11
N GLY A 193 27.95 -8.82 12.55
CA GLY A 193 27.02 -7.77 12.95
C GLY A 193 25.57 -8.05 12.54
N ALA A 194 25.32 -8.88 11.52
CA ALA A 194 23.97 -9.29 11.15
C ALA A 194 23.40 -10.35 12.11
N GLN A 195 24.26 -11.17 12.72
CA GLN A 195 23.82 -12.24 13.64
C GLN A 195 23.20 -11.71 14.94
N VAL A 196 23.62 -10.52 15.35
CA VAL A 196 23.20 -9.82 16.57
C VAL A 196 22.02 -8.87 16.35
N LEU A 197 21.48 -8.77 15.14
CA LEU A 197 20.30 -7.96 14.84
C LEU A 197 19.04 -8.82 14.91
N THR A 198 17.96 -8.23 15.44
CA THR A 198 16.62 -8.83 15.31
C THR A 198 16.13 -8.67 13.85
N PRO A 199 15.05 -9.36 13.44
CA PRO A 199 14.45 -9.12 12.13
C PRO A 199 14.16 -7.64 11.84
N GLY A 200 13.71 -6.88 12.85
CA GLY A 200 13.51 -5.43 12.75
C GLY A 200 14.80 -4.65 12.49
N GLY A 201 15.91 -5.02 13.15
CA GLY A 201 17.23 -4.44 12.89
C GLY A 201 17.73 -4.74 11.47
N LEU A 202 17.54 -5.96 10.99
CA LEU A 202 17.89 -6.35 9.61
C LEU A 202 17.08 -5.58 8.57
N MET A 203 15.80 -5.31 8.84
CA MET A 203 14.97 -4.47 7.95
C MET A 203 15.49 -3.04 7.86
N LYS A 204 15.98 -2.47 8.97
CA LYS A 204 16.61 -1.14 8.95
C LYS A 204 17.91 -1.12 8.15
N VAL A 205 18.73 -2.17 8.24
CA VAL A 205 19.92 -2.33 7.40
C VAL A 205 19.54 -2.33 5.92
N ARG A 206 18.53 -3.13 5.53
CA ARG A 206 18.04 -3.18 4.13
C ARG A 206 17.53 -1.83 3.65
N SER A 207 16.66 -1.19 4.43
CA SER A 207 16.11 0.12 4.11
C SER A 207 17.21 1.18 3.96
N PHE A 208 18.25 1.13 4.79
CA PHE A 208 19.40 2.02 4.63
C PHE A 208 20.17 1.74 3.34
N ILE A 209 20.42 0.47 3.00
CA ILE A 209 21.13 0.10 1.77
C ILE A 209 20.37 0.56 0.53
N GLU A 210 19.04 0.40 0.52
CA GLU A 210 18.17 0.80 -0.58
C GLU A 210 18.12 2.33 -0.76
N GLN A 211 18.17 3.10 0.32
CA GLN A 211 18.08 4.57 0.29
C GLN A 211 19.44 5.26 0.16
N ALA A 212 20.55 4.55 0.42
CA ALA A 212 21.87 5.14 0.40
C ALA A 212 22.31 5.48 -1.03
N THR A 213 22.46 6.77 -1.29
CA THR A 213 23.07 7.30 -2.52
C THR A 213 24.59 7.46 -2.40
N ASP A 214 25.12 7.35 -1.19
CA ASP A 214 26.54 7.54 -0.86
C ASP A 214 27.23 6.17 -0.69
N LEU A 215 28.14 5.87 -1.63
CA LEU A 215 28.89 4.62 -1.65
C LEU A 215 29.84 4.48 -0.45
N ASP A 216 30.37 5.58 0.09
CA ASP A 216 31.27 5.54 1.23
C ASP A 216 30.50 5.13 2.49
N ARG A 217 29.27 5.63 2.65
CA ARG A 217 28.37 5.21 3.72
C ARG A 217 27.98 3.73 3.62
N LEU A 218 27.74 3.22 2.42
CA LEU A 218 27.50 1.79 2.21
C LEU A 218 28.70 0.95 2.61
N ALA A 219 29.91 1.37 2.22
CA ALA A 219 31.16 0.69 2.59
C ALA A 219 31.39 0.70 4.11
N GLU A 220 31.02 1.79 4.80
CA GLU A 220 31.09 1.85 6.26
C GLU A 220 30.11 0.90 6.95
N VAL A 221 28.86 0.79 6.46
CA VAL A 221 27.88 -0.17 7.00
C VAL A 221 28.34 -1.59 6.78
N ASP A 222 28.83 -1.93 5.58
CA ASP A 222 29.37 -3.26 5.29
C ASP A 222 30.56 -3.59 6.19
N LYS A 223 31.49 -2.63 6.38
CA LYS A 223 32.61 -2.80 7.31
C LYS A 223 32.14 -3.04 8.74
N ALA A 224 31.13 -2.32 9.21
CA ALA A 224 30.58 -2.48 10.55
C ALA A 224 29.84 -3.82 10.72
N LEU A 225 29.08 -4.26 9.71
CA LEU A 225 28.43 -5.58 9.67
C LEU A 225 29.46 -6.71 9.71
N ASN A 226 30.52 -6.63 8.91
CA ASN A 226 31.55 -7.66 8.88
C ASN A 226 32.38 -7.70 10.18
N ALA A 227 32.65 -6.54 10.79
CA ALA A 227 33.38 -6.44 12.05
C ALA A 227 32.56 -6.81 13.30
N GLY A 228 31.23 -6.91 13.19
CA GLY A 228 30.36 -7.06 14.35
C GLY A 228 30.28 -5.81 15.23
N ASP A 229 30.51 -4.62 14.66
CA ASP A 229 30.50 -3.36 15.40
C ASP A 229 29.07 -2.84 15.59
N VAL A 230 28.38 -3.44 16.56
CA VAL A 230 26.97 -3.15 16.88
C VAL A 230 26.78 -1.69 17.28
N PHE A 231 27.74 -1.10 17.99
CA PHE A 231 27.65 0.28 18.42
C PHE A 231 27.66 1.22 17.21
N ARG A 232 28.57 0.99 16.26
CA ARG A 232 28.63 1.78 15.03
C ARG A 232 27.37 1.59 14.18
N LEU A 233 26.88 0.36 14.03
CA LEU A 233 25.61 0.09 13.35
C LEU A 233 24.44 0.82 14.02
N ARG A 234 24.41 0.85 15.36
CA ARG A 234 23.39 1.56 16.13
C ARG A 234 23.37 3.05 15.83
N VAL A 235 24.54 3.68 15.77
CA VAL A 235 24.67 5.11 15.45
C VAL A 235 24.30 5.38 13.99
N MET A 236 24.83 4.61 13.05
CA MET A 236 24.63 4.84 11.61
C MET A 236 23.19 4.60 11.16
N LEU A 237 22.53 3.58 11.71
CA LEU A 237 21.21 3.13 11.30
C LEU A 237 20.11 3.53 12.30
N ASN A 238 20.45 4.32 13.32
CA ASN A 238 19.57 4.70 14.42
C ASN A 238 18.83 3.49 15.03
N LEU A 239 19.58 2.42 15.29
CA LEU A 239 19.03 1.20 15.89
C LEU A 239 18.64 1.48 17.35
N GLN A 240 17.48 0.97 17.72
CA GLN A 240 16.95 1.01 19.07
C GLN A 240 17.33 -0.29 19.79
N PRO A 241 17.24 -0.36 21.13
CA PRO A 241 17.55 -1.57 21.87
C PRO A 241 16.83 -2.82 21.35
N GLN A 242 15.55 -2.71 20.95
CA GLN A 242 14.75 -3.82 20.40
C GLN A 242 15.17 -4.28 18.99
N ASP A 243 16.04 -3.54 18.31
CA ASP A 243 16.58 -3.93 17.00
C ASP A 243 17.82 -4.84 17.13
N ILE A 244 18.32 -5.02 18.37
CA ILE A 244 19.54 -5.76 18.70
C ILE A 244 19.13 -6.93 19.60
N ARG A 245 19.59 -8.14 19.28
CA ARG A 245 19.37 -9.34 20.10
C ARG A 245 20.15 -9.24 21.40
N GLU A 246 19.56 -9.69 22.50
CA GLU A 246 20.28 -9.74 23.77
C GLU A 246 21.32 -10.88 23.76
N PRO A 247 22.52 -10.69 24.35
CA PRO A 247 23.51 -11.75 24.42
C PRO A 247 22.95 -12.99 25.16
N GLY A 248 22.81 -14.11 24.44
CA GLY A 248 22.28 -15.36 24.98
C GLY A 248 20.82 -15.67 24.59
N GLU A 249 20.17 -14.78 23.86
CA GLU A 249 18.92 -15.10 23.17
C GLU A 249 19.26 -16.00 21.96
N GLU A 250 18.86 -17.28 22.03
CA GLU A 250 19.02 -18.17 20.88
C GLU A 250 18.22 -17.61 19.70
N PRO A 251 18.78 -17.59 18.48
CA PRO A 251 18.05 -17.11 17.33
C PRO A 251 16.75 -17.91 17.23
N GLU A 252 15.60 -17.23 17.29
CA GLU A 252 14.32 -17.87 16.94
C GLU A 252 14.55 -18.61 15.63
N GLU A 253 14.35 -19.93 15.65
CA GLU A 253 14.39 -20.75 14.46
C GLU A 253 13.30 -20.20 13.55
N VAL A 254 13.71 -19.35 12.62
CA VAL A 254 12.82 -18.91 11.55
C VAL A 254 12.50 -20.19 10.82
N GLU A 255 11.23 -20.64 10.89
CA GLU A 255 10.79 -21.82 10.13
C GLU A 255 11.13 -21.57 8.66
N GLU A 256 12.27 -22.08 8.22
CA GLU A 256 12.62 -22.13 6.81
C GLU A 256 11.54 -22.99 6.17
N THR A 257 10.72 -22.38 5.34
CA THR A 257 9.77 -23.14 4.54
C THR A 257 10.54 -24.12 3.66
N GLU A 258 9.91 -25.24 3.27
CA GLU A 258 10.54 -26.32 2.49
C GLU A 258 11.22 -25.86 1.17
N ASP A 259 11.05 -24.60 0.76
CA ASP A 259 11.68 -23.98 -0.40
C ASP A 259 12.94 -23.14 -0.09
N GLY A 260 13.40 -23.09 1.17
CA GLY A 260 14.57 -22.30 1.58
C GLY A 260 14.36 -20.78 1.45
N THR A 261 13.13 -20.35 1.18
CA THR A 261 12.75 -18.95 1.23
C THR A 261 12.46 -18.61 2.68
N LEU A 262 13.14 -17.62 3.25
CA LEU A 262 12.64 -17.00 4.47
C LEU A 262 11.32 -16.31 4.11
N VAL A 263 10.20 -16.98 4.37
CA VAL A 263 8.87 -16.37 4.24
C VAL A 263 8.73 -15.39 5.38
N PHE A 264 9.18 -14.16 5.14
CA PHE A 264 8.57 -13.03 5.79
C PHE A 264 7.14 -13.03 5.30
N GLU A 265 6.18 -13.46 6.13
CA GLU A 265 4.77 -13.16 5.87
C GLU A 265 4.70 -11.67 5.51
N SER A 266 4.00 -11.33 4.44
CA SER A 266 3.93 -9.96 3.94
C SER A 266 3.14 -9.13 4.95
N VAL A 267 3.83 -8.68 6.01
CA VAL A 267 3.29 -7.74 6.98
C VAL A 267 2.99 -6.45 6.20
N PRO A 268 1.81 -5.84 6.37
CA PRO A 268 1.48 -4.58 5.72
C PRO A 268 2.60 -3.57 5.96
N SER A 269 3.15 -3.00 4.88
CA SER A 269 4.21 -1.99 4.98
C SER A 269 3.67 -0.77 5.73
N MET A 270 4.29 -0.43 6.86
CA MET A 270 3.93 0.74 7.65
C MET A 270 4.86 1.90 7.28
N GLU A 271 4.36 2.86 6.51
CA GLU A 271 5.10 4.07 6.17
C GLU A 271 4.80 5.18 7.17
N ARG A 272 5.78 6.05 7.44
CA ARG A 272 5.58 7.25 8.26
C ARG A 272 5.40 8.48 7.41
N PHE A 273 4.30 9.16 7.64
CA PHE A 273 4.05 10.47 7.10
C PHE A 273 4.58 11.54 8.06
N ALA A 274 5.55 12.34 7.62
CA ALA A 274 6.02 13.49 8.39
C ALA A 274 4.89 14.52 8.48
N MET A 275 4.19 14.51 9.61
CA MET A 275 3.17 15.49 9.96
C MET A 275 3.65 16.28 11.17
N ASP A 276 4.27 17.43 10.91
CA ASP A 276 4.94 18.23 11.94
C ASP A 276 4.02 19.21 12.69
N SER A 277 2.70 19.18 12.47
CA SER A 277 1.79 20.15 13.08
C SER A 277 0.84 19.52 14.10
N PRO A 278 1.12 19.66 15.41
CA PRO A 278 0.16 19.42 16.49
C PRO A 278 -1.19 20.12 16.29
N ALA A 279 -1.22 21.24 15.56
CA ALA A 279 -2.44 21.99 15.28
C ALA A 279 -3.44 21.19 14.42
N ALA A 280 -2.95 20.36 13.48
CA ALA A 280 -3.82 19.52 12.68
C ALA A 280 -4.56 18.49 13.55
N PHE A 281 -3.86 17.88 14.51
CA PHE A 281 -4.47 16.95 15.45
C PHE A 281 -5.50 17.63 16.37
N ALA A 282 -5.21 18.84 16.85
CA ALA A 282 -6.15 19.63 17.65
C ALA A 282 -7.47 19.90 16.90
N ASN A 283 -7.39 20.30 15.62
CA ASN A 283 -8.57 20.52 14.78
C ASN A 283 -9.44 19.26 14.64
N PHE A 284 -8.84 18.07 14.57
CA PHE A 284 -9.62 16.82 14.57
C PHE A 284 -10.36 16.59 15.89
N LEU A 285 -9.70 16.82 17.04
CA LEU A 285 -10.34 16.64 18.35
C LEU A 285 -11.53 17.59 18.53
N GLU A 286 -11.46 18.79 17.96
CA GLU A 286 -12.49 19.82 18.06
C GLU A 286 -13.58 19.73 16.98
N SER A 287 -13.51 18.74 16.08
CA SER A 287 -14.51 18.59 15.03
C SER A 287 -15.93 18.43 15.60
N PRO A 288 -16.91 19.26 15.18
CA PRO A 288 -18.30 19.15 15.65
C PRO A 288 -19.03 17.93 15.04
N GLY A 289 -18.40 17.24 14.09
CA GLY A 289 -18.95 16.11 13.36
C GLY A 289 -18.99 14.80 14.13
N TRP A 290 -18.31 14.70 15.28
CA TRP A 290 -18.24 13.47 16.05
C TRP A 290 -19.62 12.98 16.50
N ARG A 291 -19.90 11.69 16.22
CA ARG A 291 -21.09 10.97 16.68
C ARG A 291 -20.67 9.67 17.34
N GLU A 292 -21.31 9.32 18.44
CA GLU A 292 -21.05 8.04 19.09
C GLU A 292 -21.53 6.89 18.21
N LEU A 293 -20.59 6.00 17.88
CA LEU A 293 -20.87 4.72 17.25
C LEU A 293 -20.65 3.62 18.27
N GLN A 294 -21.77 3.10 18.78
CA GLN A 294 -21.77 1.99 19.73
C GLN A 294 -22.25 0.72 19.05
N THR A 295 -21.43 -0.32 19.13
CA THR A 295 -21.78 -1.70 18.79
C THR A 295 -21.96 -2.49 20.07
N ARG A 296 -22.40 -3.75 19.96
CA ARG A 296 -22.53 -4.64 21.13
C ARG A 296 -21.23 -4.79 21.93
N THR A 297 -20.08 -4.70 21.28
CA THR A 297 -18.78 -5.05 21.88
C THR A 297 -17.77 -3.90 21.89
N ALA A 298 -18.13 -2.74 21.34
CA ALA A 298 -17.19 -1.64 21.17
C ALA A 298 -17.89 -0.28 21.07
N ARG A 299 -17.21 0.76 21.53
CA ARG A 299 -17.63 2.16 21.46
C ARG A 299 -16.49 2.98 20.88
N ARG A 300 -16.82 3.98 20.05
CA ARG A 300 -15.91 5.04 19.61
C ARG A 300 -16.73 6.22 19.08
N LEU A 301 -16.09 7.36 18.86
CA LEU A 301 -16.68 8.46 18.12
C LEU A 301 -16.32 8.35 16.64
N CYS A 302 -17.24 8.67 15.75
CA CYS A 302 -17.04 8.60 14.31
C CYS A 302 -17.56 9.86 13.61
N ASP A 303 -16.92 10.22 12.50
CA ASP A 303 -17.42 11.19 11.53
C ASP A 303 -17.26 10.57 10.13
N GLY A 304 -18.37 10.06 9.61
CA GLY A 304 -18.43 9.35 8.33
C GLY A 304 -19.06 10.16 7.20
N SER A 305 -19.12 11.49 7.35
CA SER A 305 -19.92 12.37 6.48
C SER A 305 -19.30 12.68 5.12
N TYR A 306 -18.07 12.22 4.85
CA TYR A 306 -17.35 12.57 3.64
C TYR A 306 -17.36 11.43 2.61
N THR A 307 -18.27 11.49 1.64
CA THR A 307 -18.25 10.63 0.45
C THR A 307 -17.61 11.36 -0.72
N PHE A 308 -16.82 10.64 -1.52
CA PHE A 308 -16.17 11.19 -2.71
C PHE A 308 -17.00 10.97 -3.98
N ASP A 309 -17.84 9.93 -4.00
CA ASP A 309 -18.61 9.51 -5.18
C ASP A 309 -17.70 9.31 -6.43
N GLY A 310 -16.46 8.84 -6.22
CA GLY A 310 -15.44 8.64 -7.25
C GLY A 310 -14.65 9.90 -7.64
N ASP A 311 -15.04 11.09 -7.18
CA ASP A 311 -14.33 12.34 -7.47
C ASP A 311 -13.30 12.63 -6.37
N CYS A 312 -12.01 12.50 -6.71
CA CYS A 312 -10.93 12.82 -5.80
C CYS A 312 -10.89 14.29 -5.38
N ASN A 313 -11.44 15.21 -6.17
CA ASN A 313 -11.43 16.65 -5.89
C ASN A 313 -12.70 17.13 -5.17
N LYS A 314 -13.65 16.23 -4.88
CA LYS A 314 -14.89 16.60 -4.20
C LYS A 314 -14.56 17.29 -2.88
N PRO A 315 -15.11 18.47 -2.59
CA PRO A 315 -14.78 19.18 -1.35
C PRO A 315 -15.33 18.43 -0.13
N PRO A 316 -14.62 18.39 1.01
CA PRO A 316 -15.15 17.81 2.23
C PRO A 316 -16.34 18.63 2.77
N PRO A 317 -17.16 18.03 3.65
CA PRO A 317 -18.15 18.76 4.42
C PRO A 317 -17.57 20.00 5.13
N PRO A 318 -18.34 21.09 5.36
CA PRO A 318 -17.81 22.34 5.89
C PRO A 318 -16.99 22.21 7.17
N HIS A 319 -17.39 21.32 8.09
CA HIS A 319 -16.68 21.09 9.35
C HIS A 319 -15.39 20.28 9.21
N LEU A 320 -15.13 19.68 8.04
CA LEU A 320 -13.90 18.94 7.71
C LEU A 320 -13.01 19.67 6.69
N LYS A 321 -13.29 20.95 6.37
CA LYS A 321 -12.46 21.74 5.46
C LYS A 321 -10.98 21.77 5.85
N PHE A 322 -10.68 21.81 7.15
CA PHE A 322 -9.31 21.79 7.65
C PHE A 322 -8.54 20.50 7.27
N ALA A 323 -9.24 19.39 7.02
CA ALA A 323 -8.66 18.10 6.67
C ALA A 323 -8.47 17.92 5.15
N ALA A 324 -9.00 18.83 4.32
CA ALA A 324 -8.98 18.71 2.86
C ALA A 324 -7.56 18.47 2.32
N GLY A 325 -6.61 19.35 2.68
CA GLY A 325 -5.23 19.27 2.20
C GLY A 325 -4.52 17.97 2.61
N LEU A 326 -4.77 17.48 3.82
CA LEU A 326 -4.22 16.20 4.28
C LEU A 326 -4.78 15.03 3.47
N ILE A 327 -6.11 14.97 3.30
CA ILE A 327 -6.77 13.90 2.54
C ILE A 327 -6.31 13.92 1.07
N GLN A 328 -6.22 15.09 0.44
CA GLN A 328 -5.71 15.22 -0.92
C GLN A 328 -4.26 14.74 -1.04
N LYS A 329 -3.40 15.06 -0.06
CA LYS A 329 -2.01 14.61 -0.05
C LYS A 329 -1.90 13.09 0.08
N LEU A 330 -2.75 12.45 0.90
CA LEU A 330 -2.83 10.99 1.01
C LEU A 330 -3.31 10.34 -0.29
N LEU A 331 -4.35 10.89 -0.92
CA LEU A 331 -4.85 10.41 -2.22
C LEU A 331 -3.80 10.57 -3.32
N GLY A 332 -3.12 11.71 -3.38
CA GLY A 332 -2.04 11.95 -4.34
C GLY A 332 -0.86 10.98 -4.15
N ARG A 333 -0.54 10.64 -2.90
CA ARG A 333 0.46 9.60 -2.60
C ARG A 333 0.00 8.22 -3.09
N LEU A 334 -1.23 7.80 -2.75
CA LEU A 334 -1.81 6.55 -3.27
C LEU A 334 -1.76 6.48 -4.80
N GLN A 335 -2.10 7.58 -5.48
CA GLN A 335 -2.05 7.63 -6.94
C GLN A 335 -0.61 7.54 -7.49
N SER A 336 0.36 8.13 -6.80
CA SER A 336 1.77 8.08 -7.18
C SER A 336 2.36 6.68 -7.01
N ASP A 337 1.94 5.96 -5.97
CA ASP A 337 2.38 4.58 -5.69
C ASP A 337 1.71 3.55 -6.63
N HIS A 338 0.65 3.97 -7.33
CA HIS A 338 -0.10 3.15 -8.28
C HIS A 338 -0.28 3.88 -9.63
N PRO A 339 0.80 4.18 -10.37
CA PRO A 339 0.74 5.02 -11.57
C PRO A 339 -0.06 4.39 -12.73
N ASP A 340 -0.14 3.06 -12.75
CA ASP A 340 -0.79 2.30 -13.84
C ASP A 340 -2.30 2.15 -13.67
N THR A 341 -2.87 2.66 -12.58
CA THR A 341 -4.32 2.55 -12.34
C THR A 341 -4.87 3.79 -11.66
N ALA A 342 -6.09 4.17 -12.04
CA ALA A 342 -6.79 5.27 -11.39
C ALA A 342 -7.20 4.85 -9.97
N ILE A 343 -6.84 5.66 -8.98
CA ILE A 343 -7.37 5.56 -7.63
C ILE A 343 -8.76 6.18 -7.60
N VAL A 344 -9.75 5.39 -7.21
CA VAL A 344 -11.14 5.81 -7.11
C VAL A 344 -11.52 5.87 -5.63
N PRO A 345 -11.49 7.06 -5.00
CA PRO A 345 -11.88 7.19 -3.60
C PRO A 345 -13.39 7.05 -3.47
N MET A 346 -13.83 6.35 -2.42
CA MET A 346 -15.24 6.08 -2.16
C MET A 346 -15.74 6.93 -0.98
N GLN A 347 -15.06 6.82 0.16
CA GLN A 347 -15.46 7.48 1.40
C GLN A 347 -14.26 7.74 2.30
N ALA A 348 -14.25 8.87 3.01
CA ALA A 348 -13.37 9.10 4.15
C ALA A 348 -14.20 8.99 5.45
N PHE A 349 -13.69 8.23 6.40
CA PHE A 349 -14.34 7.92 7.67
C PHE A 349 -13.34 8.13 8.81
N LEU A 350 -13.64 9.10 9.67
CA LEU A 350 -12.79 9.43 10.79
C LEU A 350 -13.29 8.68 12.02
N CYS A 351 -12.38 8.10 12.79
CA CYS A 351 -12.70 7.55 14.12
C CYS A 351 -11.87 8.26 15.18
N LEU A 352 -12.52 8.69 16.27
CA LEU A 352 -11.87 9.18 17.47
C LEU A 352 -12.05 8.14 18.59
N TYR A 353 -10.91 7.69 19.11
CA TYR A 353 -10.78 6.87 20.30
C TYR A 353 -10.36 7.81 21.43
N GLU A 354 -11.27 8.13 22.35
CA GLU A 354 -11.02 9.10 23.41
C GLU A 354 -10.00 8.59 24.43
N ASP A 355 -10.00 7.29 24.67
CA ASP A 355 -9.13 6.61 25.63
C ASP A 355 -8.88 5.13 25.26
N GLY A 356 -8.18 4.40 26.12
CA GLY A 356 -7.88 2.98 25.95
C GLY A 356 -9.12 2.05 25.97
N GLN A 357 -10.29 2.50 26.41
CA GLN A 357 -11.50 1.68 26.45
C GLN A 357 -12.26 1.66 25.12
N ASP A 358 -12.08 2.69 24.29
CA ASP A 358 -12.69 2.73 22.97
C ASP A 358 -12.08 1.68 22.04
N ALA A 359 -12.91 1.10 21.18
CA ALA A 359 -12.54 -0.01 20.31
C ALA A 359 -13.27 0.04 18.97
N CYS A 360 -12.73 -0.70 17.99
CA CYS A 360 -13.38 -1.01 16.74
C CYS A 360 -13.47 -2.55 16.61
N PRO A 361 -14.68 -3.13 16.46
CA PRO A 361 -14.82 -4.58 16.30
C PRO A 361 -14.03 -5.09 15.11
N ASN A 362 -13.62 -6.35 15.16
CA ASN A 362 -12.91 -6.97 14.07
C ASN A 362 -13.86 -7.21 12.87
N HIS A 363 -13.58 -6.62 11.71
CA HIS A 363 -14.45 -6.59 10.54
C HIS A 363 -13.63 -6.58 9.23
N VAL A 364 -14.31 -6.58 8.09
CA VAL A 364 -13.73 -6.61 6.73
C VAL A 364 -14.48 -5.58 5.87
N HIS A 365 -13.83 -5.05 4.84
CA HIS A 365 -14.42 -4.24 3.79
C HIS A 365 -14.25 -4.92 2.42
N ASP A 366 -15.18 -4.66 1.49
CA ASP A 366 -15.07 -5.14 0.09
C ASP A 366 -14.42 -4.07 -0.80
N CYS A 367 -13.39 -3.42 -0.28
CA CYS A 367 -12.58 -2.39 -0.93
C CYS A 367 -11.23 -2.28 -0.20
N ARG A 368 -10.35 -1.41 -0.72
CA ARG A 368 -9.10 -1.06 -0.06
C ARG A 368 -9.33 0.05 0.96
N GLN A 369 -8.48 0.10 1.97
CA GLN A 369 -8.49 1.13 3.00
C GLN A 369 -7.08 1.64 3.27
N LEU A 370 -6.89 2.95 3.18
CA LEU A 370 -5.73 3.62 3.77
C LEU A 370 -6.12 4.14 5.14
N THR A 371 -5.30 3.84 6.15
CA THR A 371 -5.48 4.29 7.54
C THR A 371 -4.30 5.13 7.96
N LEU A 372 -4.52 6.42 8.23
CA LEU A 372 -3.56 7.29 8.92
C LEU A 372 -3.89 7.37 10.41
N SER A 373 -2.89 7.24 11.26
CA SER A 373 -3.00 7.32 12.71
C SER A 373 -2.46 8.65 13.25
N LEU A 374 -3.25 9.38 14.04
CA LEU A 374 -2.88 10.64 14.69
C LEU A 374 -3.14 10.58 16.19
N GLY A 375 -2.22 11.09 16.98
CA GLY A 375 -2.32 11.15 18.45
C GLY A 375 -1.65 9.97 19.15
N ALA A 376 -2.32 9.43 20.17
CA ALA A 376 -1.76 8.34 20.98
C ALA A 376 -1.52 7.06 20.17
N GLU A 377 -0.48 6.32 20.55
CA GLU A 377 -0.21 5.01 19.96
C GLU A 377 -1.29 3.98 20.34
N ARG A 378 -1.69 3.14 19.38
CA ARG A 378 -2.65 2.05 19.61
C ARG A 378 -2.32 0.84 18.75
N PHE A 379 -2.60 -0.34 19.28
CA PHE A 379 -2.59 -1.55 18.48
C PHE A 379 -3.78 -1.57 17.52
N VAL A 380 -3.53 -1.95 16.28
CA VAL A 380 -4.51 -2.39 15.29
C VAL A 380 -4.33 -3.88 15.13
N ALA A 381 -5.42 -4.64 15.22
CA ALA A 381 -5.40 -6.06 14.92
C ALA A 381 -5.67 -6.25 13.42
N VAL A 382 -4.78 -6.93 12.69
CA VAL A 382 -4.92 -7.26 11.26
C VAL A 382 -4.66 -8.76 11.10
N GLU A 383 -5.63 -9.51 10.57
CA GLU A 383 -5.59 -10.98 10.46
C GLU A 383 -5.20 -11.72 11.76
N GLY A 384 -5.51 -11.12 12.92
CA GLY A 384 -5.20 -11.67 14.24
C GLY A 384 -3.85 -11.20 14.82
N GLU A 385 -3.00 -10.59 14.01
CA GLU A 385 -1.74 -10.00 14.45
C GLU A 385 -1.94 -8.58 15.00
N LYS A 386 -1.14 -8.20 16.01
CA LYS A 386 -1.20 -6.87 16.61
C LYS A 386 -0.09 -5.98 16.08
N MET A 387 -0.48 -4.93 15.36
CA MET A 387 0.43 -3.93 14.81
C MET A 387 0.31 -2.63 15.59
N LEU A 388 1.41 -2.11 16.15
CA LEU A 388 1.39 -0.84 16.87
C LEU A 388 1.42 0.34 15.88
N MET A 389 0.34 1.11 15.80
CA MET A 389 0.30 2.36 15.04
C MET A 389 0.54 3.57 15.95
N ARG A 390 1.53 4.38 15.60
CA ARG A 390 1.92 5.63 16.27
C ARG A 390 1.36 6.84 15.52
N HIS A 391 1.67 8.03 16.02
CA HIS A 391 1.36 9.27 15.33
C HIS A 391 2.10 9.34 13.97
N GLY A 392 1.37 9.63 12.90
CA GLY A 392 1.90 9.76 11.54
C GLY A 392 2.06 8.44 10.78
N ASP A 393 1.86 7.29 11.43
CA ASP A 393 1.94 5.99 10.75
C ASP A 393 0.74 5.82 9.80
N VAL A 394 1.02 5.31 8.60
CA VAL A 394 0.06 4.98 7.55
C VAL A 394 0.09 3.47 7.29
N MET A 395 -1.08 2.87 7.13
CA MET A 395 -1.27 1.46 6.82
C MET A 395 -2.28 1.33 5.68
N ILE A 396 -1.98 0.49 4.69
CA ILE A 396 -2.91 0.14 3.62
C ILE A 396 -3.40 -1.30 3.84
N LEU A 397 -4.71 -1.49 3.66
CA LEU A 397 -5.41 -2.77 3.75
C LEU A 397 -6.11 -3.03 2.41
N ASP A 398 -6.01 -4.24 1.89
CA ASP A 398 -6.66 -4.77 0.69
C ASP A 398 -7.59 -5.96 1.05
N GLY A 399 -8.59 -5.68 1.88
CA GLY A 399 -9.63 -6.65 2.26
C GLY A 399 -9.29 -7.54 3.47
N GLU A 400 -8.20 -7.26 4.18
CA GLU A 400 -7.86 -7.96 5.43
C GLU A 400 -8.88 -7.67 6.53
N ARG A 401 -9.11 -8.68 7.36
CA ARG A 401 -9.88 -8.58 8.58
C ARG A 401 -9.12 -7.78 9.61
N HIS A 402 -9.71 -6.67 10.08
CA HIS A 402 -9.05 -5.79 11.02
C HIS A 402 -9.98 -5.11 12.04
N GLY A 403 -9.38 -4.58 13.10
CA GLY A 403 -10.06 -3.83 14.14
C GLY A 403 -9.09 -3.13 15.09
N VAL A 404 -9.62 -2.40 16.05
CA VAL A 404 -8.81 -1.71 17.09
C VAL A 404 -9.26 -2.26 18.44
N PRO A 405 -8.47 -3.14 19.09
CA PRO A 405 -8.83 -3.65 20.40
C PRO A 405 -8.82 -2.53 21.47
N ALA A 406 -9.62 -2.75 22.53
CA ALA A 406 -9.49 -1.97 23.75
C ALA A 406 -8.12 -2.27 24.40
N ASP A 407 -7.45 -1.23 24.86
CA ASP A 407 -6.20 -1.28 25.61
C ASP A 407 -6.49 -1.23 27.12
N GLN A 408 -7.02 -2.34 27.63
CA GLN A 408 -7.43 -2.48 29.03
C GLN A 408 -6.19 -2.73 29.89
N GLY A 409 -5.56 -1.67 30.36
CA GLY A 409 -4.41 -1.79 31.26
C GLY A 409 -3.53 -0.56 31.33
N ARG A 410 -3.64 0.33 30.34
CA ARG A 410 -2.86 1.56 30.27
C ARG A 410 -3.78 2.76 30.10
N PRO A 411 -3.60 3.85 30.88
CA PRO A 411 -4.17 5.13 30.54
C PRO A 411 -3.62 5.57 29.18
N THR A 412 -4.50 5.62 28.18
CA THR A 412 -4.13 5.99 26.82
C THR A 412 -4.82 7.31 26.48
N GLN A 413 -4.06 8.23 25.86
CA GLN A 413 -4.57 9.51 25.38
C GLN A 413 -5.45 9.30 24.12
N ALA A 414 -6.08 10.37 23.67
CA ALA A 414 -6.91 10.34 22.48
C ALA A 414 -6.11 9.99 21.21
N ARG A 415 -6.75 9.24 20.31
CA ARG A 415 -6.24 8.90 18.98
C ARG A 415 -7.33 9.14 17.94
N VAL A 416 -6.95 9.73 16.81
CA VAL A 416 -7.78 9.85 15.62
C VAL A 416 -7.23 8.95 14.54
N SER A 417 -8.08 8.17 13.89
CA SER A 417 -7.77 7.49 12.63
C SER A 417 -8.50 8.16 11.48
N VAL A 418 -7.78 8.53 10.43
CA VAL A 418 -8.36 8.95 9.14
C VAL A 418 -8.35 7.74 8.22
N ASN A 419 -9.52 7.16 7.96
CA ASN A 419 -9.66 5.97 7.12
C ASN A 419 -10.23 6.40 5.77
N ILE A 420 -9.47 6.21 4.69
CA ILE A 420 -9.89 6.48 3.32
C ILE A 420 -10.17 5.15 2.65
N PHE A 421 -11.43 4.89 2.34
CA PHE A 421 -11.87 3.76 1.55
C PHE A 421 -11.74 4.10 0.08
N PHE A 422 -11.05 3.24 -0.66
CA PHE A 422 -10.79 3.43 -2.08
C PHE A 422 -10.79 2.09 -2.81
N THR A 423 -10.83 2.19 -4.12
CA THR A 423 -10.67 1.08 -5.04
C THR A 423 -9.77 1.54 -6.19
N THR A 424 -9.42 0.64 -7.08
CA THR A 424 -8.77 0.97 -8.35
C THR A 424 -9.76 0.86 -9.50
N GLY A 425 -9.51 1.56 -10.61
CA GLY A 425 -10.33 1.38 -11.82
C GLY A 425 -10.31 -0.07 -12.34
N ALA A 426 -9.23 -0.79 -12.09
CA ALA A 426 -9.13 -2.22 -12.40
C ALA A 426 -10.08 -3.06 -11.53
N ASP A 427 -10.13 -2.80 -10.23
CA ASP A 427 -11.02 -3.49 -9.30
C ASP A 427 -12.50 -3.28 -9.65
N GLU A 428 -12.91 -2.04 -9.95
CA GLU A 428 -14.31 -1.73 -10.33
C GLU A 428 -14.76 -2.46 -11.60
N THR A 429 -13.83 -2.61 -12.55
CA THR A 429 -14.11 -3.34 -13.80
C THR A 429 -14.19 -4.84 -13.55
N ALA A 430 -13.37 -5.38 -12.65
CA ALA A 430 -13.27 -6.81 -12.38
C ALA A 430 -14.39 -7.35 -11.48
N ARG A 431 -14.89 -6.54 -10.54
CA ARG A 431 -15.81 -7.00 -9.48
C ARG A 431 -16.61 -5.87 -8.83
N PRO A 432 -17.75 -6.19 -8.19
CA PRO A 432 -18.44 -5.25 -7.31
C PRO A 432 -17.55 -4.87 -6.12
N VAL A 433 -17.47 -3.58 -5.83
CA VAL A 433 -16.73 -3.03 -4.68
C VAL A 433 -17.69 -2.31 -3.72
N SER A 434 -17.41 -2.38 -2.42
CA SER A 434 -18.23 -1.71 -1.41
C SER A 434 -17.45 -1.46 -0.13
N VAL A 435 -17.68 -0.29 0.49
CA VAL A 435 -17.19 -0.03 1.86
C VAL A 435 -17.76 -1.05 2.84
N ASN A 436 -19.04 -1.43 2.69
CA ASN A 436 -19.64 -2.41 3.59
C ASN A 436 -19.47 -3.82 3.03
N HIS A 437 -18.94 -4.74 3.85
CA HIS A 437 -18.85 -6.14 3.46
C HIS A 437 -20.22 -6.74 3.16
N ARG A 438 -20.33 -7.37 2.00
CA ARG A 438 -21.47 -8.18 1.56
C ARG A 438 -21.02 -9.62 1.45
N ALA A 439 -21.69 -10.51 2.18
CA ALA A 439 -21.44 -11.94 2.07
C ALA A 439 -21.59 -12.37 0.60
N GLY A 440 -20.52 -12.93 0.02
CA GLY A 440 -20.48 -13.34 -1.39
C GLY A 440 -20.03 -12.27 -2.39
N SER A 441 -19.52 -11.11 -1.94
CA SER A 441 -18.96 -10.07 -2.81
C SER A 441 -17.83 -10.57 -3.72
N GLY A 442 -17.14 -11.64 -3.30
CA GLY A 442 -15.97 -12.14 -4.01
C GLY A 442 -14.75 -11.22 -3.85
N TYR A 443 -14.78 -10.20 -2.99
CA TYR A 443 -13.62 -9.34 -2.78
C TYR A 443 -12.44 -10.11 -2.14
N GLN A 444 -12.73 -11.02 -1.21
CA GLN A 444 -11.74 -11.82 -0.49
C GLN A 444 -11.10 -12.99 -1.29
N THR A 445 -10.97 -12.92 -2.62
CA THR A 445 -10.81 -14.15 -3.44
C THR A 445 -9.44 -14.51 -3.99
N SER A 446 -8.33 -13.83 -3.66
CA SER A 446 -7.00 -14.26 -4.17
C SER A 446 -6.12 -14.96 -3.12
N GLY A 447 -6.41 -14.82 -1.82
CA GLY A 447 -5.75 -15.60 -0.76
C GLY A 447 -6.24 -17.05 -0.72
N LYS A 448 -5.91 -17.87 -1.72
CA LYS A 448 -6.07 -19.33 -1.67
C LYS A 448 -5.11 -19.91 -0.61
N GLY A 449 -5.43 -19.75 0.67
CA GLY A 449 -4.61 -20.29 1.75
C GLY A 449 -5.41 -20.37 3.03
N ARG A 450 -5.76 -21.60 3.45
CA ARG A 450 -6.36 -21.93 4.76
C ARG A 450 -7.83 -21.55 4.95
N GLY A 451 -8.66 -21.96 3.99
CA GLY A 451 -10.00 -22.46 4.28
C GLY A 451 -9.96 -23.78 5.08
N GLY A 452 -9.27 -23.80 6.21
CA GLY A 452 -9.46 -24.85 7.19
C GLY A 452 -10.86 -24.68 7.77
N LYS A 453 -11.75 -25.63 7.51
CA LYS A 453 -12.93 -25.88 8.36
C LYS A 453 -12.45 -26.32 9.75
N GLY A 454 -11.69 -25.47 10.43
CA GLY A 454 -11.42 -25.61 11.85
C GLY A 454 -12.71 -25.31 12.56
N HIS A 455 -13.39 -26.35 13.03
CA HIS A 455 -14.23 -26.21 14.21
C HIS A 455 -13.34 -25.62 15.32
N SER A 456 -13.33 -24.29 15.42
CA SER A 456 -12.85 -23.58 16.59
C SER A 456 -13.81 -23.89 17.73
N LYS A 457 -13.60 -25.06 18.35
CA LYS A 457 -14.03 -25.37 19.71
C LYS A 457 -12.99 -24.88 20.72
N ASN A 458 -12.18 -23.87 20.36
CA ASN A 458 -11.49 -23.08 21.35
C ASN A 458 -12.51 -22.14 21.98
N ARG A 459 -13.13 -22.67 23.04
CA ARG A 459 -13.31 -22.01 24.32
C ARG A 459 -12.70 -20.60 24.28
N GLN A 460 -13.52 -19.61 23.91
CA GLN A 460 -13.33 -18.26 24.41
C GLN A 460 -13.28 -18.41 25.92
N GLU A 461 -12.08 -18.42 26.50
CA GLU A 461 -11.95 -18.10 27.91
C GLU A 461 -12.63 -16.74 28.07
N GLY A 462 -13.71 -16.76 28.84
CA GLY A 462 -14.67 -15.69 28.90
C GLY A 462 -14.00 -14.43 29.43
N TRP A 463 -13.72 -13.50 28.53
CA TRP A 463 -13.70 -12.09 28.86
C TRP A 463 -15.12 -11.72 29.30
N ARG A 464 -15.44 -11.96 30.58
CA ARG A 464 -16.61 -11.36 31.23
C ARG A 464 -16.36 -9.87 31.23
N GLN A 465 -17.00 -9.18 30.30
CA GLN A 465 -17.09 -7.72 30.32
C GLN A 465 -17.74 -7.30 31.65
N PRO A 466 -17.11 -6.44 32.47
CA PRO A 466 -17.85 -5.72 33.49
C PRO A 466 -18.91 -4.86 32.78
N SER A 467 -20.13 -4.87 33.30
CA SER A 467 -21.22 -4.04 32.82
C SER A 467 -20.77 -2.57 32.80
N ALA A 468 -20.75 -1.98 31.60
CA ALA A 468 -20.38 -0.59 31.41
C ALA A 468 -21.32 0.34 32.21
N PRO A 469 -20.81 1.43 32.81
CA PRO A 469 -21.66 2.45 33.42
C PRO A 469 -22.61 3.05 32.37
N SER A 470 -23.84 3.36 32.78
CA SER A 470 -24.90 3.85 31.90
C SER A 470 -24.50 5.12 31.14
N ALA A 471 -24.85 5.16 29.85
CA ALA A 471 -24.52 6.21 28.86
C ALA A 471 -25.01 7.64 29.19
N GLY A 472 -25.69 7.86 30.32
CA GLY A 472 -26.31 9.15 30.68
C GLY A 472 -25.36 10.24 31.19
N GLU A 473 -24.18 9.88 31.72
CA GLU A 473 -23.38 10.84 32.52
C GLU A 473 -22.20 11.50 31.80
N ARG A 474 -21.87 11.12 30.57
CA ARG A 474 -20.61 11.56 29.91
C ARG A 474 -20.78 12.50 28.71
N ARG A 475 -22.01 12.87 28.33
CA ARG A 475 -22.31 13.57 27.07
C ARG A 475 -21.72 14.98 26.88
N ASN A 476 -21.07 15.62 27.86
CA ASN A 476 -20.74 17.05 27.78
C ASN A 476 -19.34 17.44 28.29
N ARG A 477 -18.31 16.60 28.19
CA ARG A 477 -16.97 16.97 28.70
C ARG A 477 -16.29 18.07 27.86
N TRP A 478 -16.56 18.17 26.56
CA TRP A 478 -15.85 19.07 25.65
C TRP A 478 -16.55 20.41 25.35
N ASN A 479 -17.87 20.51 25.55
CA ASN A 479 -18.65 21.73 25.30
C ASN A 479 -18.87 22.62 26.54
N ARG A 480 -18.14 22.40 27.64
CA ARG A 480 -18.17 23.34 28.78
C ARG A 480 -17.14 24.45 28.55
N PRO A 481 -17.54 25.74 28.59
CA PRO A 481 -16.59 26.84 28.63
C PRO A 481 -15.60 26.60 29.76
N ARG A 482 -14.30 26.56 29.45
CA ARG A 482 -13.27 26.61 30.49
C ARG A 482 -13.26 28.03 31.04
N HIS A 483 -14.01 28.26 32.12
CA HIS A 483 -13.79 29.44 32.95
C HIS A 483 -12.47 29.23 33.70
N GLY A 484 -11.43 29.87 33.18
CA GLY A 484 -10.14 30.13 33.82
C GLY A 484 -9.79 31.58 33.55
#